data_AF-A0A8S3ZUY1-F1
#
_entry.id   AF-A0A8S3ZUY1-F1
#
_cell.length_a   1.000
_cell.length_b   1.000
_cell.length_c   1.000
_cell.angle_alpha   90.00
_cell.angle_beta   90.00
_cell.angle_gamma   90.00
#
_symmetry.space_group_name_H-M   'P 1'
#
loop_
_entity.id
_entity.type
_entity.pdbx_description
1 polymer ?
#
loop_
_entity_poly.entity_id
_entity_poly.type
_entity_poly.pdbx_seq_one_letter_code
_entity_poly.pdbx_strand_id
1 'polypeptide(L)' 'MYSSGRLPLQRSLDLLKRLKSTLVIVDHNNEKLAAVTLNTVAAASKIGGEISCLVLGTKCAK' A
#
# COMPACT_ATOMS: atom_id res chain seq x y z
N MET A 1 -31.22 5.07 -26.96
CA MET A 1 -30.01 5.91 -26.92
C MET A 1 -29.06 5.32 -25.88
N TYR A 2 -27.94 4.78 -26.36
CA TYR A 2 -26.76 4.21 -25.68
C TYR A 2 -26.96 3.18 -24.56
N SER A 3 -27.26 1.94 -24.94
CA SER A 3 -26.80 0.78 -24.17
C SER A 3 -25.37 0.47 -24.63
N SER A 4 -24.37 1.05 -23.95
CA SER A 4 -22.96 0.79 -24.22
C SER A 4 -22.54 -0.52 -23.56
N GLY A 5 -22.67 -1.61 -24.32
CA GLY A 5 -22.09 -2.91 -23.98
C GLY A 5 -20.58 -2.79 -23.80
N ARG A 6 -20.12 -2.89 -22.55
CA ARG A 6 -18.68 -2.95 -22.23
C ARG A 6 -18.14 -4.30 -22.69
N LEU A 7 -17.24 -4.27 -23.66
CA LEU A 7 -16.63 -5.44 -24.29
C LEU A 7 -15.80 -6.27 -23.30
N PRO A 8 -15.66 -7.60 -23.51
CA PRO A 8 -14.89 -8.51 -22.64
C PRO A 8 -13.41 -8.15 -22.48
N LEU A 9 -12.87 -7.28 -23.35
CA LEU A 9 -11.51 -6.75 -23.30
C LEU A 9 -11.25 -5.78 -22.14
N GLN A 10 -12.27 -5.23 -21.47
CA GLN A 10 -12.03 -4.36 -20.32
C GLN A 10 -11.46 -5.12 -19.12
N ARG A 11 -11.82 -6.41 -18.96
CA ARG A 11 -11.43 -7.20 -17.80
C ARG A 11 -9.92 -7.52 -17.75
N SER A 12 -9.28 -7.62 -18.92
CA SER A 12 -7.84 -7.89 -19.02
C SER A 12 -6.97 -6.66 -18.77
N LEU A 13 -7.49 -5.45 -19.00
CA LEU A 13 -6.78 -4.20 -18.72
C LEU A 13 -6.74 -3.86 -17.24
N ASP A 14 -7.77 -4.23 -16.47
CA ASP A 14 -7.82 -4.00 -15.02
C ASP A 14 -6.71 -4.78 -14.28
N LEU A 15 -6.34 -5.97 -14.75
CA LEU A 15 -5.26 -6.78 -14.18
C LEU A 15 -3.86 -6.19 -14.43
N LEU A 16 -3.71 -5.42 -15.51
CA LEU A 16 -2.46 -4.77 -15.88
C LEU A 16 -2.37 -3.32 -15.38
N LYS A 17 -3.42 -2.84 -14.70
CA LYS A 17 -3.43 -1.51 -14.11
C LYS A 17 -2.41 -1.47 -12.98
N ARG A 18 -1.41 -0.59 -13.13
CA ARG A 18 -0.44 -0.32 -12.07
C ARG A 18 -1.20 0.13 -10.82
N LEU A 19 -1.17 -0.69 -9.77
CA LEU A 19 -1.67 -0.33 -8.46
C LEU A 19 -0.74 0.72 -7.87
N LYS A 20 -1.33 1.76 -7.28
CA LYS A 20 -0.60 2.83 -6.62
C LYS A 20 -0.68 2.56 -5.12
N SER A 21 0.09 1.57 -4.66
CA SER A 21 0.22 1.23 -3.24
C SER A 21 1.71 1.20 -2.85
N THR A 22 1.99 1.51 -1.58
CA THR A 22 3.33 1.53 -1.00
C THR A 22 3.35 0.60 0.21
N LEU A 23 4.29 -0.34 0.21
CA LEU A 23 4.56 -1.18 1.38
C LEU A 23 5.73 -0.58 2.18
N VAL A 24 5.48 -0.20 3.42
CA VAL A 24 6.49 0.29 4.36
C VAL A 24 6.88 -0.85 5.30
N ILE A 25 8.17 -1.20 5.31
CA ILE A 25 8.73 -2.10 6.32
C ILE A 25 9.03 -1.26 7.56
N VAL A 26 8.46 -1.67 8.68
CA VAL A 26 8.48 -0.93 9.92
C VAL A 26 9.70 -1.34 10.74
N ASP A 27 10.59 -0.39 11.03
CA ASP A 27 11.72 -0.58 11.94
C ASP A 27 11.27 -0.37 13.39
N HIS A 28 11.49 -1.36 14.25
CA HIS A 28 11.09 -1.38 15.66
C HIS A 28 11.97 -2.34 16.48
N ASN A 29 11.92 -2.23 17.81
CA ASN A 29 12.68 -3.08 18.74
C ASN A 29 11.79 -3.98 19.62
N ASN A 30 10.70 -4.53 19.05
CA ASN A 30 9.62 -5.28 19.73
C ASN A 30 8.84 -4.53 20.84
N GLU A 31 9.28 -3.35 21.27
CA GLU A 31 8.58 -2.53 22.26
C GLU A 31 8.12 -1.20 21.68
N LYS A 32 8.98 -0.56 20.88
CA LYS A 32 8.76 0.77 20.33
C LYS A 32 9.19 0.84 18.89
N LEU A 33 8.54 1.76 18.18
CA LEU A 33 8.84 2.09 16.81
C LEU A 33 10.07 3.01 16.72
N ALA A 34 10.96 2.76 15.77
CA ALA A 34 12.05 3.67 15.47
C ALA A 34 11.50 4.96 14.82
N ALA A 35 12.00 6.13 15.25
CA ALA A 35 11.52 7.42 14.73
C ALA A 35 11.71 7.57 13.21
N VAL A 36 12.71 6.89 12.64
CA VAL A 36 12.96 6.85 11.18
C VAL A 36 11.77 6.28 10.40
N THR A 37 11.01 5.34 10.98
CA THR A 37 9.83 4.76 10.31
C THR A 37 8.76 5.81 10.04
N LEU A 38 8.61 6.82 10.91
CA LEU A 38 7.66 7.92 10.71
C LEU A 38 8.03 8.78 9.50
N ASN A 39 9.33 9.00 9.27
CA ASN A 39 9.82 9.70 8.08
C ASN A 39 9.48 8.92 6.80
N THR A 40 9.64 7.58 6.83
CA THR A 40 9.30 6.70 5.71
C THR A 40 7.80 6.74 5.40
N VAL A 41 6.95 6.69 6.42
CA VAL A 41 5.49 6.82 6.25
C VAL A 41 5.13 8.19 5.68
N ALA A 42 5.70 9.27 6.21
CA ALA A 42 5.46 10.63 5.71
C ALA A 42 5.90 10.79 4.23
N ALA A 43 7.02 10.16 3.84
CA ALA A 43 7.45 10.12 2.45
C ALA A 43 6.47 9.31 1.57
N ALA A 44 6.03 8.14 2.02
CA ALA A 44 5.03 7.32 1.33
C ALA A 44 3.71 8.09 1.13
N SER A 45 3.27 8.86 2.13
CA SER A 45 2.10 9.74 2.01
C SER A 45 2.24 10.80 0.92
N LYS A 46 3.44 11.32 0.69
CA LYS A 46 3.70 12.29 -0.39
C LYS A 46 3.71 11.64 -1.79
N ILE A 47 4.11 10.37 -1.91
CA ILE A 47 4.02 9.60 -3.17
C ILE A 47 2.54 9.39 -3.56
N GLY A 48 1.69 9.22 -2.55
CA GLY A 48 0.24 9.05 -2.66
C GLY A 48 -0.16 7.65 -3.11
N GLY A 49 -1.44 7.31 -2.92
CA GLY A 49 -1.94 5.95 -3.05
C GLY A 49 -2.15 5.28 -1.69
N GLU A 50 -2.40 3.98 -1.68
CA GLU A 50 -2.57 3.21 -0.45
C GLU A 50 -1.23 2.95 0.24
N ILE A 51 -1.19 2.99 1.56
CA ILE A 51 0.02 2.68 2.33
C ILE A 51 -0.29 1.50 3.26
N SER A 52 0.47 0.43 3.09
CA SER A 52 0.43 -0.74 3.98
C SER A 52 1.73 -0.77 4.78
N CYS A 53 1.64 -0.99 6.09
CA CYS A 53 2.80 -1.07 6.97
C CYS A 53 2.96 -2.51 7.47
N LEU A 54 4.13 -3.10 7.29
CA LEU A 54 4.46 -4.44 7.76
C LEU A 54 5.45 -4.37 8.93
N VAL A 55 5.00 -4.81 10.09
CA VAL A 55 5.77 -4.91 11.33
C VAL A 55 6.19 -6.36 11.52
N LEU A 56 7.50 -6.62 11.59
CA LEU A 56 8.05 -7.96 11.66
C LEU A 56 8.73 -8.18 13.02
N GLY A 57 8.14 -9.02 13.86
CA GLY A 57 8.77 -9.36 15.12
C GLY A 57 7.83 -10.07 16.08
N THR A 58 8.28 -10.18 17.33
CA THR A 58 7.46 -10.75 18.41
C THR A 58 6.74 -9.64 19.15
N LYS A 59 5.60 -9.94 19.77
CA LYS A 59 4.78 -8.94 20.48
C LYS A 59 4.33 -7.74 19.61
N CYS A 60 4.33 -7.92 18.30
CA CYS A 60 3.90 -6.92 17.31
C CYS A 60 2.41 -7.06 16.95
N ALA A 61 1.83 -8.21 17.28
CA ALA A 61 0.39 -8.39 17.32
C ALA A 61 -0.15 -7.71 18.58
N LYS A 62 -1.20 -6.92 18.41
CA LYS A 62 -2.00 -6.41 19.52
C LYS A 62 -3.07 -7.42 19.86
#